data_AF-A0A916WZ84-F1
#
_entry.id   AF-A0A916WZ84-F1
#
_cell.length_a   1.000
_cell.length_b   1.000
_cell.length_c   1.000
_cell.angle_alpha   90.00
_cell.angle_beta   90.00
_cell.angle_gamma   90.00
#
_symmetry.space_group_name_H-M   'P 1'
#
loop_
_entity.id
_entity.type
_entity.pdbx_description
1 polymer ?
#
loop_
_entity_poly.entity_id
_entity_poly.type
_entity_poly.pdbx_seq_one_letter_code
_entity_poly.pdbx_strand_id
1 'polypeptide(L)'
;MFDAVRKLYAATDAARARGYGAGRFSFNVAGGRCETCQGEGFVSVELLFLPGNYAPCPTCHGDRYNSETLEITYRDKNIAEVLALSVDDAATFLADVPAAVRSLRTLREVGLGYLPLGQPATELSGGEAQRIKLATELQRAHRGHTLYLLDEPTSGLHPADTALLLRQLHRLVDAGGRVVATGTPADIAQADESVTAPYLARRLERT
;
A
#
# COMPACT_ATOMS: atom_id res chain seq x y z
N MET A 1 3.09 -8.78 4.04
CA MET A 1 2.75 -9.18 2.66
C MET A 1 4.00 -9.53 1.84
N PHE A 2 4.88 -8.58 1.53
CA PHE A 2 6.01 -8.81 0.61
C PHE A 2 6.93 -9.98 1.02
N ASP A 3 7.13 -10.19 2.31
CA ASP A 3 7.85 -11.36 2.83
C ASP A 3 7.24 -12.70 2.40
N ALA A 4 5.91 -12.79 2.27
CA ALA A 4 5.24 -13.98 1.78
C ALA A 4 5.57 -14.23 0.30
N VAL A 5 5.60 -13.17 -0.51
CA VAL A 5 5.98 -13.26 -1.93
C VAL A 5 7.43 -13.70 -2.07
N ARG A 6 8.36 -13.11 -1.30
CA ARG A 6 9.78 -13.52 -1.34
C ARG A 6 9.98 -14.98 -0.95
N LYS A 7 9.26 -15.45 0.08
CA LYS A 7 9.29 -16.86 0.49
C LYS A 7 8.69 -17.79 -0.57
N LEU A 8 7.63 -17.36 -1.26
CA LEU A 8 7.02 -18.10 -2.36
C LEU A 8 8.02 -18.32 -3.50
N TYR A 9 8.70 -17.26 -3.96
CA TYR A 9 9.70 -17.37 -5.03
C TYR A 9 10.90 -18.24 -4.62
N ALA A 10 11.38 -18.12 -3.38
CA ALA A 10 12.45 -18.97 -2.84
C ALA A 10 12.04 -20.44 -2.72
N ALA A 11 10.75 -20.75 -2.69
CA ALA A 11 10.24 -22.11 -2.63
C ALA A 11 10.09 -22.78 -4.01
N THR A 12 10.28 -22.04 -5.11
CA THR A 12 10.24 -22.63 -6.46
C THR A 12 11.42 -23.57 -6.70
N ASP A 13 11.22 -24.60 -7.53
CA ASP A 13 12.26 -25.60 -7.80
C ASP A 13 13.47 -24.97 -8.51
N ALA A 14 13.23 -24.01 -9.41
CA ALA A 14 14.29 -23.26 -10.08
C ALA A 14 15.14 -22.43 -9.08
N ALA A 15 14.50 -21.78 -8.10
CA ALA A 15 15.22 -21.05 -7.06
C ALA A 15 16.03 -22.00 -6.17
N ARG A 16 15.44 -23.13 -5.76
CA ARG A 16 16.11 -24.14 -4.92
C ARG A 16 17.32 -24.74 -5.63
N ALA A 17 17.21 -25.06 -6.92
CA ALA A 17 18.32 -25.60 -7.72
C ALA A 17 19.51 -24.64 -7.80
N ARG A 18 19.25 -23.32 -7.73
CA ARG A 18 20.28 -22.26 -7.73
C ARG A 18 20.73 -21.83 -6.33
N GLY A 19 20.19 -22.44 -5.27
CA GLY A 19 20.48 -22.06 -3.88
C GLY A 19 19.93 -20.70 -3.47
N TYR A 20 18.91 -20.18 -4.16
CA TYR A 20 18.35 -18.86 -3.88
C TYR A 20 17.37 -18.91 -2.69
N GLY A 21 17.74 -18.24 -1.61
CA GLY A 21 16.84 -17.98 -0.47
C GLY A 21 15.96 -16.75 -0.66
N ALA A 22 15.05 -16.49 0.28
CA ALA A 22 14.15 -15.32 0.27
C ALA A 22 14.87 -13.95 0.28
N GLY A 23 16.15 -13.92 0.68
CA GLY A 23 17.01 -12.75 0.58
C GLY A 23 17.32 -12.34 -0.86
N ARG A 24 17.48 -13.31 -1.78
CA ARG A 24 17.72 -13.04 -3.21
C ARG A 24 16.58 -12.22 -3.82
N PHE A 25 15.35 -12.46 -3.37
CA PHE A 25 14.14 -11.80 -3.86
C PHE A 25 13.82 -10.48 -3.14
N SER A 26 14.74 -9.94 -2.32
CA SER A 26 14.56 -8.65 -1.66
C SER A 26 15.36 -7.57 -2.39
N PHE A 27 14.69 -6.53 -2.87
CA PHE A 27 15.35 -5.36 -3.46
C PHE A 27 16.12 -4.52 -2.41
N ASN A 28 15.82 -4.68 -1.12
CA ASN A 28 16.47 -3.92 -0.03
C ASN A 28 17.86 -4.46 0.39
N VAL A 29 18.28 -5.62 -0.12
CA VAL A 29 19.56 -6.25 0.28
C VAL A 29 20.35 -6.66 -0.95
N ALA A 30 21.69 -6.64 -0.82
CA ALA A 30 22.58 -7.09 -1.88
C ALA A 30 22.34 -8.58 -2.20
N GLY A 31 22.60 -8.95 -3.45
CA GLY A 31 22.52 -10.33 -3.93
C GLY A 31 21.64 -10.48 -5.17
N GLY A 32 20.35 -10.14 -5.08
CA GLY A 32 19.43 -10.23 -6.24
C GLY A 32 18.94 -8.89 -6.77
N ARG A 33 19.12 -7.80 -6.01
CA ARG A 33 18.78 -6.45 -6.46
C ARG A 33 19.67 -5.98 -7.61
N CYS A 34 19.22 -4.97 -8.32
CA CYS A 34 20.06 -4.23 -9.26
C CYS A 34 21.08 -3.39 -8.48
N GLU A 35 22.38 -3.59 -8.74
CA GLU A 35 23.45 -2.85 -8.06
C GLU A 35 23.60 -1.41 -8.56
N THR A 36 23.11 -1.08 -9.76
CA THR A 36 23.16 0.30 -10.27
C THR A 36 22.26 1.25 -9.48
N CYS A 37 21.02 0.85 -9.21
CA CYS A 37 20.05 1.64 -8.44
C CYS A 37 19.90 1.17 -6.99
N GLN A 38 20.69 0.18 -6.57
CA GLN A 38 20.62 -0.43 -5.24
C GLN A 38 19.20 -0.90 -4.84
N GLY A 39 18.40 -1.30 -5.83
CA GLY A 39 17.03 -1.78 -5.64
C GLY A 39 15.93 -0.70 -5.64
N GLU A 40 16.26 0.58 -5.81
CA GLU A 40 15.25 1.66 -5.88
C GLU A 40 14.42 1.58 -7.18
N GLY A 41 15.06 1.19 -8.28
CA GLY A 41 14.47 1.16 -9.62
C GLY A 41 14.61 2.48 -10.39
N PHE A 42 15.04 3.55 -9.72
CA PHE A 42 15.32 4.85 -10.30
C PHE A 42 16.70 5.37 -9.87
N VAL A 43 17.21 6.37 -10.58
CA VAL A 43 18.43 7.11 -10.24
C VAL A 43 18.11 8.60 -10.19
N SER A 44 18.75 9.32 -9.26
CA SER A 44 18.65 10.78 -9.19
C SER A 44 19.42 11.39 -10.35
N VAL A 45 18.79 12.32 -11.05
CA VAL A 45 19.41 13.16 -12.07
C VAL A 45 19.45 14.58 -11.52
N GLU A 46 20.65 15.06 -11.22
CA GLU A 46 20.85 16.46 -10.85
C GLU A 46 20.74 17.33 -12.10
N LEU A 47 19.72 18.19 -12.11
CA LEU A 47 19.59 19.27 -13.08
C LEU A 47 19.89 20.57 -12.35
N LEU A 48 20.83 21.37 -12.88
CA LEU A 48 21.39 22.55 -12.23
C LEU A 48 20.36 23.54 -11.64
N PHE A 49 19.14 23.59 -12.18
CA PHE A 49 18.15 24.61 -11.85
C PHE A 49 16.74 24.05 -11.55
N LEU A 50 16.58 22.72 -11.46
CA LEU A 50 15.29 22.08 -11.20
C LEU A 50 15.37 21.20 -9.95
N PRO A 51 14.24 20.97 -9.26
CA PRO A 51 14.17 19.95 -8.22
C PRO A 51 14.73 18.61 -8.74
N GLY A 52 15.36 17.83 -7.86
CA GLY A 52 15.92 16.53 -8.24
C GLY A 52 14.89 15.67 -8.96
N ASN A 53 15.18 15.35 -10.23
CA ASN A 53 14.31 14.53 -11.05
C ASN A 53 14.79 13.09 -11.00
N TYR A 54 13.86 12.16 -10.91
CA TYR A 54 14.16 10.73 -10.94
C TYR A 54 13.93 10.18 -12.34
N ALA A 55 14.89 9.40 -12.83
CA ALA A 55 14.76 8.66 -14.08
C ALA A 55 14.77 7.16 -13.79
N PRO A 56 14.05 6.33 -14.58
CA PRO A 56 14.18 4.88 -14.49
C PRO A 56 15.64 4.46 -14.59
N CYS A 57 16.04 3.48 -13.77
CA CYS A 57 17.40 2.99 -13.77
C CYS A 57 17.81 2.51 -15.17
N PRO A 58 18.97 2.95 -15.72
CA PRO A 58 19.38 2.55 -17.07
C PRO A 58 19.73 1.06 -17.20
N THR A 59 19.91 0.35 -16.09
CA THR A 59 20.29 -1.07 -16.07
C THR A 59 19.10 -2.01 -15.92
N CYS A 60 18.20 -1.73 -14.97
CA CYS A 60 17.03 -2.59 -14.72
C CYS A 60 15.72 -2.00 -15.22
N HIS A 61 15.73 -0.78 -15.78
CA HIS A 61 14.56 -0.10 -16.33
C HIS A 61 13.35 -0.01 -15.40
N GLY A 62 13.59 -0.02 -14.08
CA GLY A 62 12.53 0.01 -13.06
C GLY A 62 12.27 -1.32 -12.36
N ASP A 63 12.81 -2.43 -12.86
CA ASP A 63 12.53 -3.77 -12.33
C ASP A 63 13.12 -4.02 -10.93
N ARG A 64 14.11 -3.23 -10.50
CA ARG A 64 14.81 -3.31 -9.19
C ARG A 64 15.69 -4.55 -8.97
N TYR A 65 15.68 -5.52 -9.88
CA TYR A 65 16.44 -6.77 -9.76
C TYR A 65 17.47 -6.94 -10.88
N ASN A 66 18.41 -7.86 -10.68
CA ASN A 66 19.30 -8.34 -11.73
C ASN A 66 18.62 -9.43 -12.59
N SER A 67 19.13 -9.64 -13.81
CA SER A 67 18.56 -10.58 -14.78
C SER A 67 18.45 -12.01 -14.25
N GLU A 68 19.48 -12.51 -13.56
CA GLU A 68 19.48 -13.85 -12.96
C GLU A 68 18.33 -14.08 -11.98
N THR A 69 17.93 -13.06 -11.23
CA THR A 69 16.80 -13.12 -10.30
C THR A 69 15.46 -13.11 -11.03
N LEU A 70 15.38 -12.36 -12.15
CA LEU A 70 14.18 -12.26 -12.98
C LEU A 70 13.90 -13.51 -13.82
N GLU A 71 14.88 -14.40 -13.98
CA GLU A 71 14.67 -15.72 -14.59
C GLU A 71 13.77 -16.65 -13.75
N ILE A 72 13.65 -16.40 -12.44
CA ILE A 72 12.80 -17.22 -11.58
C ILE A 72 11.36 -16.74 -11.70
N THR A 73 10.49 -17.63 -12.18
CA THR A 73 9.07 -17.36 -12.34
C THR A 73 8.22 -18.20 -11.39
N TYR A 74 7.06 -17.64 -11.04
CA TYR A 74 5.95 -18.33 -10.40
C TYR A 74 4.73 -18.07 -11.28
N ARG A 75 4.04 -19.12 -11.75
CA ARG A 75 2.90 -18.99 -12.68
C ARG A 75 3.18 -18.01 -13.84
N ASP A 76 4.31 -18.23 -14.50
CA ASP A 76 4.76 -17.45 -15.66
C ASP A 76 5.04 -15.97 -15.41
N LYS A 77 5.14 -15.55 -14.13
CA LYS A 77 5.56 -14.19 -13.76
C LYS A 77 6.81 -14.20 -12.90
N ASN A 78 7.77 -13.36 -13.21
CA ASN A 78 8.89 -13.06 -12.32
C ASN A 78 8.45 -12.10 -11.20
N ILE A 79 9.34 -11.87 -10.22
CA ILE A 79 8.98 -11.06 -9.04
C ILE A 79 8.73 -9.58 -9.37
N ALA A 80 9.42 -9.00 -10.36
CA ALA A 80 9.19 -7.62 -10.77
C ALA A 80 7.82 -7.47 -11.41
N GLU A 81 7.42 -8.43 -12.24
CA GLU A 81 6.08 -8.45 -12.85
C GLU A 81 4.97 -8.59 -11.80
N VAL A 82 5.18 -9.37 -10.73
CA VAL A 82 4.23 -9.43 -9.61
C VAL A 82 4.16 -8.11 -8.85
N LEU A 83 5.29 -7.43 -8.66
CA LEU A 83 5.31 -6.09 -8.06
C LEU A 83 4.64 -5.03 -8.93
N ALA A 84 4.60 -5.22 -10.25
CA ALA A 84 3.90 -4.33 -11.18
C ALA A 84 2.38 -4.53 -11.22
N LEU A 85 1.85 -5.65 -10.67
CA LEU A 85 0.41 -5.88 -10.62
C LEU A 85 -0.28 -4.88 -9.68
N SER A 86 -1.49 -4.46 -10.08
CA SER A 86 -2.41 -3.76 -9.18
C SER A 86 -2.76 -4.65 -7.98
N VAL A 87 -3.19 -4.06 -6.87
CA VAL A 87 -3.69 -4.80 -5.71
C VAL A 87 -4.82 -5.76 -6.10
N ASP A 88 -5.73 -5.35 -7.00
CA ASP A 88 -6.83 -6.20 -7.48
C ASP A 88 -6.32 -7.40 -8.31
N ASP A 89 -5.39 -7.17 -9.23
CA ASP A 89 -4.81 -8.25 -10.04
C ASP A 89 -3.97 -9.20 -9.18
N ALA A 90 -3.19 -8.64 -8.26
CA ALA A 90 -2.40 -9.41 -7.31
C ALA A 90 -3.27 -10.26 -6.37
N ALA A 91 -4.45 -9.75 -5.97
CA ALA A 91 -5.39 -10.52 -5.15
C ALA A 91 -5.90 -11.77 -5.88
N THR A 92 -6.06 -11.68 -7.20
CA THR A 92 -6.41 -12.82 -8.05
C THR A 92 -5.22 -13.75 -8.25
N PHE A 93 -4.05 -13.21 -8.56
CA PHE A 93 -2.83 -13.96 -8.85
C PHE A 93 -2.30 -14.76 -7.63
N LEU A 94 -2.41 -14.18 -6.43
CA LEU A 94 -1.94 -14.73 -5.15
C LEU A 94 -3.07 -15.31 -4.29
N ALA A 95 -4.21 -15.67 -4.88
CA ALA A 95 -5.40 -16.14 -4.17
C ALA A 95 -5.17 -17.38 -3.29
N ASP A 96 -4.16 -18.20 -3.63
CA ASP A 96 -3.76 -19.40 -2.92
C ASP A 96 -2.61 -19.19 -1.92
N VAL A 97 -2.18 -17.94 -1.71
CA VAL A 97 -1.11 -17.57 -0.77
C VAL A 97 -1.74 -16.89 0.45
N PRO A 98 -2.08 -17.63 1.54
CA PRO A 98 -2.93 -17.11 2.61
C PRO A 98 -2.39 -15.84 3.28
N ALA A 99 -1.06 -15.76 3.43
CA ALA A 99 -0.39 -14.60 4.01
C ALA A 99 -0.44 -13.34 3.12
N ALA A 100 -0.60 -13.48 1.81
CA ALA A 100 -0.78 -12.36 0.89
C ALA A 100 -2.26 -11.94 0.84
N VAL A 101 -3.18 -12.91 0.75
CA VAL A 101 -4.64 -12.69 0.65
C VAL A 101 -5.14 -11.77 1.77
N ARG A 102 -4.71 -11.99 3.02
CA ARG A 102 -5.14 -11.13 4.14
C ARG A 102 -4.78 -9.66 3.91
N SER A 103 -3.53 -9.37 3.54
CA SER A 103 -3.07 -7.99 3.35
C SER A 103 -3.69 -7.35 2.10
N LEU A 104 -3.80 -8.10 1.00
CA LEU A 104 -4.41 -7.61 -0.24
C LEU A 104 -5.89 -7.29 -0.06
N ARG A 105 -6.63 -8.14 0.67
CA ARG A 105 -8.03 -7.87 1.01
C ARG A 105 -8.16 -6.55 1.76
N THR A 106 -7.33 -6.30 2.77
CA THR A 106 -7.42 -5.04 3.52
C THR A 106 -7.08 -3.83 2.66
N LEU A 107 -6.10 -3.92 1.75
CA LEU A 107 -5.81 -2.85 0.78
C LEU A 107 -7.02 -2.54 -0.13
N ARG A 108 -7.73 -3.58 -0.60
CA ARG A 108 -8.96 -3.42 -1.38
C ARG A 108 -10.09 -2.79 -0.56
N GLU A 109 -10.26 -3.21 0.69
CA GLU A 109 -11.27 -2.69 1.62
C GLU A 109 -11.09 -1.19 1.91
N VAL A 110 -9.85 -0.68 1.88
CA VAL A 110 -9.55 0.76 2.01
C VAL A 110 -9.53 1.51 0.66
N GLY A 111 -9.92 0.86 -0.45
CA GLY A 111 -10.05 1.51 -1.76
C GLY A 111 -8.75 1.61 -2.58
N LEU A 112 -7.71 0.85 -2.25
CA LEU A 112 -6.41 0.90 -2.92
C LEU A 112 -6.21 -0.20 -3.98
N GLY A 113 -7.31 -0.71 -4.56
CA GLY A 113 -7.29 -1.80 -5.55
C GLY A 113 -6.46 -1.49 -6.80
N TYR A 114 -6.44 -0.22 -7.21
CA TYR A 114 -5.76 0.26 -8.42
C TYR A 114 -4.24 0.42 -8.27
N LEU A 115 -3.72 0.49 -7.03
CA LEU A 115 -2.29 0.75 -6.82
C LEU A 115 -1.44 -0.47 -7.18
N PRO A 116 -0.32 -0.30 -7.92
CA PRO A 116 0.68 -1.34 -8.07
C PRO A 116 1.33 -1.71 -6.73
N LEU A 117 1.60 -3.00 -6.50
CA LEU A 117 2.23 -3.48 -5.26
C LEU A 117 3.62 -2.87 -5.01
N GLY A 118 4.36 -2.59 -6.06
CA GLY A 118 5.72 -2.08 -6.05
C GLY A 118 5.82 -0.56 -6.15
N GLN A 119 4.70 0.19 -6.20
CA GLN A 119 4.72 1.64 -6.36
C GLN A 119 5.63 2.31 -5.32
N PRO A 120 6.57 3.18 -5.73
CA PRO A 120 7.41 3.92 -4.81
C PRO A 120 6.56 4.73 -3.82
N ALA A 121 6.96 4.73 -2.54
CA ALA A 121 6.25 5.49 -1.51
C ALA A 121 6.25 7.01 -1.78
N THR A 122 7.25 7.51 -2.53
CA THR A 122 7.38 8.91 -2.95
C THR A 122 6.35 9.33 -4.01
N GLU A 123 5.74 8.38 -4.71
CA GLU A 123 4.71 8.64 -5.73
C GLU A 123 3.29 8.52 -5.16
N LEU A 124 3.15 8.17 -3.88
CA LEU A 124 1.85 8.09 -3.24
C LEU A 124 1.36 9.49 -2.87
N SER A 125 0.09 9.77 -3.18
CA SER A 125 -0.63 10.90 -2.61
C SER A 125 -0.72 10.77 -1.08
N GLY A 126 -0.92 11.91 -0.41
CA GLY A 126 -1.14 11.92 1.04
C GLY A 126 -2.28 11.00 1.50
N GLY A 127 -3.40 11.01 0.75
CA GLY A 127 -4.56 10.15 1.02
C GLY A 127 -4.28 8.65 0.82
N GLU A 128 -3.50 8.28 -0.20
CA GLU A 128 -3.05 6.89 -0.38
C GLU A 128 -2.15 6.43 0.77
N ALA A 129 -1.14 7.23 1.13
CA ALA A 129 -0.24 6.92 2.23
C ALA A 129 -1.01 6.76 3.56
N GLN A 130 -2.02 7.60 3.80
CA GLN A 130 -2.89 7.51 4.97
C GLN A 130 -3.73 6.22 4.97
N ARG A 131 -4.32 5.85 3.82
CA ARG A 131 -5.11 4.61 3.68
C ARG A 131 -4.26 3.35 3.83
N ILE A 132 -2.99 3.36 3.39
CA ILE A 132 -2.04 2.26 3.66
C ILE A 132 -1.78 2.11 5.16
N LYS A 133 -1.60 3.22 5.89
CA LYS A 133 -1.43 3.19 7.35
C LYS A 133 -2.69 2.64 8.04
N LEU A 134 -3.87 3.09 7.61
CA LEU A 134 -5.15 2.57 8.10
C LEU A 134 -5.31 1.06 7.86
N ALA A 135 -4.98 0.59 6.65
CA ALA A 135 -4.99 -0.83 6.31
C ALA A 135 -4.06 -1.67 7.20
N THR A 136 -2.94 -1.08 7.65
CA THR A 136 -2.01 -1.74 8.57
C THR A 136 -2.61 -1.84 9.97
N GLU A 137 -3.29 -0.80 10.46
CA GLU A 137 -3.94 -0.81 11.78
C GLU A 137 -5.15 -1.77 11.81
N LEU A 138 -5.95 -1.84 10.75
CA LEU A 138 -7.07 -2.78 10.63
C LEU A 138 -6.63 -4.25 10.71
N GLN A 139 -5.39 -4.56 10.29
CA GLN A 139 -4.84 -5.91 10.36
C GLN A 139 -4.35 -6.29 11.77
N ARG A 140 -4.19 -5.34 12.69
CA ARG A 140 -3.68 -5.61 14.04
C ARG A 140 -4.78 -6.18 14.94
N ALA A 141 -4.39 -7.07 15.86
CA ALA A 141 -5.28 -7.54 16.91
C ALA A 141 -5.61 -6.36 17.84
N HIS A 142 -6.90 -6.02 17.94
CA HIS A 142 -7.34 -4.86 18.70
C HIS A 142 -7.32 -5.16 20.20
N ARG A 143 -6.71 -4.25 20.98
CA ARG A 143 -6.62 -4.35 22.45
C ARG A 143 -7.70 -3.52 23.17
N GLY A 144 -8.84 -3.25 22.53
CA GLY A 144 -10.02 -2.59 23.13
C GLY A 144 -9.82 -1.17 23.70
N HIS A 145 -8.61 -0.61 23.63
CA HIS A 145 -8.24 0.64 24.30
C HIS A 145 -7.40 1.57 23.40
N THR A 146 -7.45 1.39 22.08
CA THR A 146 -6.68 2.21 21.13
C THR A 146 -7.46 3.48 20.76
N LEU A 147 -6.82 4.64 20.86
CA LEU A 147 -7.31 5.91 20.33
C LEU A 147 -6.64 6.22 18.99
N TYR A 148 -7.44 6.42 17.95
CA TYR A 148 -7.00 6.83 16.62
C TYR A 148 -7.29 8.32 16.44
N LEU A 149 -6.25 9.12 16.23
CA LEU A 149 -6.32 10.55 15.93
C LEU A 149 -6.01 10.75 14.44
N LEU A 150 -6.98 11.25 13.67
CA LEU A 150 -6.83 11.51 12.24
C LEU A 150 -6.99 12.99 11.94
N ASP A 151 -6.00 13.57 11.26
CA ASP A 151 -6.08 14.94 10.76
C ASP A 151 -6.61 14.93 9.33
N GLU A 152 -7.77 15.56 9.11
CA GLU A 152 -8.48 15.69 7.84
C GLU A 152 -8.44 14.42 6.94
N PRO A 153 -8.95 13.27 7.40
CA PRO A 153 -8.78 12.00 6.69
C PRO A 153 -9.52 11.93 5.34
N THR A 154 -10.44 12.85 5.10
CA THR A 154 -11.21 12.97 3.85
C THR A 154 -10.58 13.92 2.84
N SER A 155 -9.50 14.64 3.21
CA SER A 155 -8.90 15.67 2.36
C SER A 155 -8.34 15.08 1.07
N GLY A 156 -8.77 15.62 -0.07
CA GLY A 156 -8.35 15.17 -1.40
C GLY A 156 -8.91 13.83 -1.84
N LEU A 157 -9.86 13.24 -1.10
CA LEU A 157 -10.52 12.00 -1.52
C LEU A 157 -11.70 12.26 -2.45
N HIS A 158 -11.88 11.36 -3.42
CA HIS A 158 -13.11 11.31 -4.21
C HIS A 158 -14.30 10.93 -3.30
N PRO A 159 -15.52 11.44 -3.50
CA PRO A 159 -16.67 11.14 -2.63
C PRO A 159 -16.95 9.64 -2.42
N ALA A 160 -16.70 8.80 -3.44
CA ALA A 160 -16.83 7.34 -3.33
C ALA A 160 -15.81 6.73 -2.35
N ASP A 161 -14.61 7.31 -2.26
CA ASP A 161 -13.54 6.87 -1.35
C ASP A 161 -13.80 7.34 0.08
N THR A 162 -14.47 8.48 0.27
CA THR A 162 -14.89 8.96 1.59
C THR A 162 -15.80 7.96 2.28
N ALA A 163 -16.80 7.43 1.56
CA ALA A 163 -17.69 6.40 2.10
C ALA A 163 -16.94 5.11 2.46
N LEU A 164 -15.94 4.71 1.66
CA LEU A 164 -15.07 3.57 1.97
C LEU A 164 -14.29 3.82 3.27
N LEU A 165 -13.67 4.98 3.40
CA LEU A 165 -12.91 5.36 4.59
C LEU A 165 -13.77 5.35 5.86
N LEU A 166 -14.95 5.99 5.82
CA LEU A 166 -15.86 6.04 6.96
C LEU A 166 -16.26 4.65 7.44
N ARG A 167 -16.59 3.73 6.52
CA ARG A 167 -16.86 2.32 6.87
C ARG A 167 -15.69 1.66 7.61
N GLN A 168 -14.45 1.96 7.22
CA GLN A 168 -13.28 1.40 7.90
C GLN A 168 -13.04 2.01 9.28
N LEU A 169 -13.29 3.31 9.44
CA LEU A 169 -13.22 3.96 10.76
C LEU A 169 -14.26 3.37 11.71
N HIS A 170 -15.48 3.09 11.24
CA HIS A 170 -16.51 2.43 12.05
C HIS A 170 -16.06 1.02 12.48
N ARG A 171 -15.41 0.25 11.61
CA ARG A 171 -14.85 -1.07 11.99
C ARG A 171 -13.79 -0.99 13.09
N LEU A 172 -13.01 0.09 13.15
CA LEU A 172 -12.08 0.31 14.28
C LEU A 172 -12.85 0.55 15.58
N VAL A 173 -13.96 1.28 15.53
CA VAL A 173 -14.84 1.52 16.68
C VAL A 173 -15.53 0.23 17.13
N ASP A 174 -16.09 -0.55 16.19
CA ASP A 174 -16.71 -1.85 16.44
C ASP A 174 -15.73 -2.85 17.10
N ALA A 175 -14.45 -2.75 16.75
CA ALA A 175 -13.37 -3.54 17.35
C ALA A 175 -12.90 -3.00 18.73
N GLY A 176 -13.61 -2.03 19.31
CA GLY A 176 -13.35 -1.44 20.62
C GLY A 176 -12.37 -0.25 20.61
N GLY A 177 -11.98 0.23 19.43
CA GLY A 177 -11.20 1.46 19.28
C GLY A 177 -12.04 2.72 19.52
N ARG A 178 -11.35 3.86 19.63
CA ARG A 178 -11.98 5.19 19.64
C ARG A 178 -11.37 6.00 18.51
N VAL A 179 -12.20 6.65 17.71
CA VAL A 179 -11.76 7.47 16.58
C VAL A 179 -12.10 8.93 16.85
N VAL A 180 -11.11 9.80 16.70
CA VAL A 180 -11.27 11.26 16.71
C VAL A 180 -10.66 11.77 15.42
N ALA A 181 -11.48 12.44 14.61
CA ALA A 181 -11.06 12.98 13.32
C ALA A 181 -11.43 14.46 13.19
N THR A 182 -10.55 15.25 12.57
CA THR A 182 -10.85 16.61 12.07
C THR A 182 -11.28 16.53 10.61
N GLY A 183 -11.97 17.55 10.09
CA GLY A 183 -12.42 17.57 8.71
C GLY A 183 -13.23 18.81 8.39
N THR A 184 -13.68 18.94 7.15
CA THR A 184 -14.54 20.06 6.77
C THR A 184 -15.90 19.95 7.46
N PRO A 185 -16.60 21.08 7.73
CA PRO A 185 -17.93 21.04 8.33
C PRO A 185 -18.93 20.17 7.56
N ALA A 186 -18.83 20.15 6.22
CA ALA A 186 -19.69 19.35 5.35
C ALA A 186 -19.42 17.84 5.51
N ASP A 187 -18.15 17.43 5.56
CA ASP A 187 -17.77 16.02 5.75
C ASP A 187 -18.24 15.51 7.13
N ILE A 188 -18.02 16.32 8.18
CA ILE A 188 -18.42 15.94 9.54
C ILE A 188 -19.95 15.88 9.64
N ALA A 189 -20.68 16.80 9.01
CA ALA A 189 -22.15 16.81 9.07
C ALA A 189 -22.79 15.55 8.46
N GLN A 190 -22.12 14.86 7.54
CA GLN A 190 -22.61 13.62 6.93
C GLN A 190 -22.27 12.35 7.74
N ALA A 191 -21.53 12.45 8.83
CA ALA A 191 -21.17 11.32 9.66
C ALA A 191 -22.21 11.09 10.77
N ASP A 192 -23.23 10.27 10.51
CA ASP A 192 -24.39 10.05 11.41
C ASP A 192 -24.00 9.67 12.86
N GLU A 193 -22.89 8.95 13.04
CA GLU A 193 -22.39 8.49 14.35
C GLU A 193 -21.43 9.48 15.03
N SER A 194 -21.11 10.61 14.38
CA SER A 194 -20.25 11.64 14.96
C SER A 194 -21.03 12.47 15.99
N VAL A 195 -20.45 12.61 17.19
CA VAL A 195 -20.97 13.46 18.25
C VAL A 195 -21.14 14.92 17.79
N THR A 196 -20.30 15.38 16.85
CA THR A 196 -20.28 16.76 16.35
C THR A 196 -21.19 16.97 15.13
N ALA A 197 -21.55 15.91 14.40
CA ALA A 197 -22.32 16.00 13.15
C ALA A 197 -23.67 16.71 13.30
N PRO A 198 -24.51 16.39 14.32
CA PRO A 198 -25.82 17.05 14.45
C PRO A 198 -25.73 18.55 14.70
N TYR A 199 -24.63 19.03 15.29
CA TYR A 199 -24.41 20.46 15.49
C TYR A 199 -24.06 21.17 14.18
N LEU A 200 -23.20 20.55 13.36
CA LEU A 200 -22.74 21.15 12.10
C LEU A 200 -23.82 21.11 11.02
N ALA A 201 -24.58 20.03 10.89
CA ALA A 201 -25.68 19.90 9.92
C ALA A 201 -26.69 21.06 10.07
N ARG A 202 -27.16 21.33 11.30
CA ARG A 202 -28.08 22.44 11.61
C ARG A 202 -27.53 23.82 11.29
N ARG A 203 -26.20 23.99 11.31
CA ARG A 203 -25.55 25.28 11.05
C ARG A 203 -25.38 25.51 9.54
N LEU A 204 -25.11 24.46 8.79
CA LEU A 204 -24.99 24.50 7.33
C LEU A 204 -26.34 24.74 6.64
N GLU A 205 -27.44 24.15 7.13
CA GLU A 205 -28.80 24.37 6.60
C GLU A 205 -29.31 25.82 6.74
N ARG A 206 -28.67 26.63 7.59
CA ARG A 206 -29.04 28.03 7.87
C ARG A 206 -28.27 29.05 7.02
N THR A 207 -27.39 28.60 6.13
CA THR A 207 -26.53 29.44 5.28
C THR A 207 -27.00 29.33 3.83
#